data_AF-A0AAC9IUK1-F1
#
_entry.id   AF-A0AAC9IUK1-F1
#
_cell.length_a   1.000
_cell.length_b   1.000
_cell.length_c   1.000
_cell.angle_alpha   90.00
_cell.angle_beta   90.00
_cell.angle_gamma   90.00
#
_symmetry.space_group_name_H-M   'P 1'
#
loop_
_entity.id
_entity.type
_entity.pdbx_description
1 polymer ?
#
loop_
_entity_poly.entity_id
_entity_poly.type
_entity_poly.pdbx_seq_one_letter_code
_entity_poly.pdbx_strand_id
1 'polypeptide(L)'
;MRNRLKYLVKHYSFYLGGDQPPVKWIERLRSVAGAFLGLLTVFVIAKYLGERSGIDEWLMASLGASALLVFALPGSPMAQPWAVIAGNTLSALIGISCFHLIGEPLLALPIAAAFSILGMFILRCLHPPAAAVSLIVVLGHIGNYRYALFPVMVDSILLILAGAAYSNLTGKPYPNRPHY
;
A
#
# COMPACT_ATOMS: atom_id res chain seq x y z
N MET A 1 -25.53 -8.19 38.22
CA MET A 1 -25.45 -7.11 37.20
C MET A 1 -24.03 -6.79 36.72
N ARG A 2 -23.02 -6.59 37.59
CA ARG A 2 -21.67 -6.14 37.21
C ARG A 2 -20.91 -7.04 36.21
N ASN A 3 -21.12 -8.37 36.27
CA ASN A 3 -20.47 -9.32 35.34
C ASN A 3 -21.09 -9.31 33.94
N ARG A 4 -22.39 -8.99 33.83
CA ARG A 4 -23.10 -8.89 32.54
C ARG A 4 -22.65 -7.67 31.75
N LEU A 5 -22.45 -6.54 32.44
CA LEU A 5 -21.93 -5.31 31.81
C LEU A 5 -20.49 -5.50 31.30
N LYS A 6 -19.60 -6.10 32.10
CA LYS A 6 -18.23 -6.40 31.67
C LYS A 6 -18.19 -7.36 30.47
N TYR A 7 -19.08 -8.36 30.45
CA TYR A 7 -19.20 -9.28 29.32
C TYR A 7 -19.66 -8.56 28.05
N LEU A 8 -20.70 -7.74 28.14
CA LEU A 8 -21.21 -6.97 27.00
C LEU A 8 -20.16 -5.98 26.47
N VAL A 9 -19.48 -5.26 27.36
CA VAL A 9 -18.39 -4.34 26.98
C VAL A 9 -17.28 -5.11 26.27
N LYS A 10 -16.85 -6.27 26.78
CA LYS A 10 -15.83 -7.09 26.12
C LYS A 10 -16.32 -7.64 24.77
N HIS A 11 -17.56 -8.09 24.70
CA HIS A 11 -18.17 -8.66 23.50
C HIS A 11 -18.32 -7.63 22.38
N TYR A 12 -18.78 -6.41 22.69
CA TYR A 12 -18.89 -5.34 21.70
C TYR A 12 -17.54 -4.70 21.38
N SER A 13 -16.65 -4.59 22.37
CA SER A 13 -15.29 -4.09 22.15
C SER A 13 -14.52 -4.96 21.15
N PHE A 14 -14.74 -6.28 21.14
CA PHE A 14 -14.17 -7.19 20.14
C PHE A 14 -14.44 -6.72 18.70
N TYR A 15 -15.69 -6.40 18.35
CA TYR A 15 -16.04 -5.89 17.01
C TYR A 15 -15.49 -4.49 16.71
N LEU A 16 -15.05 -3.77 17.74
CA LEU A 16 -14.45 -2.43 17.63
C LEU A 16 -12.92 -2.47 17.80
N GLY A 17 -12.30 -3.64 17.65
CA GLY A 17 -10.83 -3.81 17.68
C GLY A 17 -10.24 -3.96 19.09
N GLY A 18 -11.04 -4.34 20.07
CA GLY A 18 -10.60 -4.63 21.45
C GLY A 18 -9.67 -5.85 21.58
N ASP A 19 -9.51 -6.63 20.52
CA ASP A 19 -8.61 -7.78 20.40
C ASP A 19 -7.27 -7.46 19.69
N GLN A 20 -7.09 -6.22 19.21
CA GLN A 20 -5.84 -5.81 18.59
C GLN A 20 -4.68 -6.02 19.57
N PRO A 21 -3.56 -6.62 19.11
CA PRO A 21 -2.43 -6.90 19.98
C PRO A 21 -1.92 -5.60 20.63
N PRO A 22 -1.62 -5.59 21.94
CA PRO A 22 -1.21 -4.39 22.62
C PRO A 22 0.17 -3.91 22.11
N VAL A 23 0.16 -2.85 21.30
CA VAL A 23 1.38 -2.18 20.83
C VAL A 23 1.74 -1.02 21.77
N LYS A 24 2.97 -0.99 22.29
CA LYS A 24 3.48 0.08 23.16
C LYS A 24 3.38 1.44 22.44
N TRP A 25 3.07 2.52 23.17
CA TRP A 25 2.92 3.87 22.58
C TRP A 25 4.15 4.36 21.83
N ILE A 26 5.36 4.04 22.31
CA ILE A 26 6.61 4.38 21.63
C ILE A 26 6.68 3.77 20.23
N GLU A 27 6.20 2.54 20.07
CA GLU A 27 6.16 1.86 18.76
C GLU A 27 5.13 2.50 17.84
N ARG A 28 3.97 2.90 18.38
CA ARG A 28 2.94 3.63 17.62
C ARG A 28 3.49 4.94 17.06
N LEU A 29 4.11 5.76 17.93
CA LEU A 29 4.71 7.04 17.52
C LEU A 29 5.85 6.84 16.52
N ARG A 30 6.67 5.80 16.71
CA ARG A 30 7.74 5.44 15.78
C ARG A 30 7.18 5.04 14.40
N SER A 31 6.10 4.28 14.33
CA SER A 31 5.45 3.93 13.06
C SER A 31 4.84 5.15 12.37
N VAL A 32 4.18 6.04 13.13
CA VAL A 32 3.60 7.29 12.59
C VAL A 32 4.67 8.22 12.06
N ALA A 33 5.75 8.44 12.83
CA ALA A 33 6.88 9.26 12.40
C ALA A 33 7.57 8.67 11.16
N GLY A 34 7.75 7.34 11.11
CA GLY A 34 8.30 6.65 9.95
C GLY A 34 7.44 6.83 8.71
N ALA A 35 6.12 6.64 8.82
CA ALA A 35 5.20 6.85 7.70
C ALA A 35 5.23 8.29 7.21
N PHE A 36 5.22 9.27 8.11
CA PHE A 36 5.31 10.69 7.74
C PHE A 36 6.62 11.01 7.01
N LEU A 37 7.77 10.67 7.60
CA LEU A 37 9.08 10.96 7.01
C LEU A 37 9.29 10.20 5.70
N GLY A 38 8.85 8.95 5.64
CA GLY A 38 8.91 8.12 4.45
C GLY A 38 8.09 8.70 3.30
N LEU A 39 6.81 8.98 3.54
CA LEU A 39 5.94 9.61 2.55
C LEU A 39 6.45 10.98 2.12
N LEU A 40 6.90 11.82 3.06
CA LEU A 40 7.48 13.12 2.73
C LEU A 40 8.68 12.98 1.78
N THR A 41 9.56 12.00 2.05
CA THR A 41 10.72 11.71 1.20
C THR A 41 10.28 11.27 -0.19
N VAL A 42 9.32 10.34 -0.28
CA VAL A 42 8.76 9.89 -1.57
C VAL A 42 8.16 11.07 -2.33
N PHE A 43 7.33 11.89 -1.68
CA PHE A 43 6.62 12.99 -2.34
C PHE A 43 7.57 14.06 -2.87
N VAL A 44 8.60 14.43 -2.10
CA VAL A 44 9.61 15.40 -2.54
C VAL A 44 10.36 14.89 -3.76
N ILE A 45 10.82 13.64 -3.74
CA ILE A 45 11.58 13.06 -4.84
C ILE A 45 10.69 12.85 -6.07
N ALA A 46 9.50 12.28 -5.89
CA ALA A 46 8.56 12.00 -6.96
C ALA A 46 8.10 13.29 -7.66
N LYS A 47 7.79 14.34 -6.89
CA LYS A 47 7.46 15.66 -7.43
C LYS A 47 8.63 16.24 -8.24
N TYR A 48 9.85 16.19 -7.70
CA TYR A 48 11.04 16.66 -8.41
C TYR A 48 11.28 15.89 -9.73
N LEU A 49 11.08 14.57 -9.75
CA LEU A 49 11.19 13.75 -10.95
C LEU A 49 10.08 14.07 -11.97
N GLY A 50 8.85 14.32 -11.50
CA GLY A 50 7.72 14.73 -12.33
C GLY A 50 7.98 16.06 -13.03
N GLU A 51 8.41 17.08 -12.27
CA GLU A 51 8.76 18.40 -12.81
C GLU A 51 9.89 18.32 -13.85
N ARG A 52 10.92 17.50 -13.60
CA ARG A 52 12.03 17.28 -14.55
C ARG A 52 11.61 16.57 -15.83
N SER A 53 10.59 15.73 -15.75
CA SER A 53 10.13 14.90 -16.87
C SER A 53 8.93 15.51 -17.61
N GLY A 54 8.38 16.62 -17.12
CA GLY A 54 7.16 17.23 -17.64
C GLY A 54 5.91 16.37 -17.42
N ILE A 55 5.88 15.59 -16.34
CA ILE A 55 4.78 14.68 -16.00
C ILE A 55 4.08 15.20 -14.74
N ASP A 56 2.80 15.57 -14.88
CA ASP A 56 1.99 16.09 -13.77
C ASP A 56 1.46 14.98 -12.86
N GLU A 57 1.28 13.75 -13.36
CA GLU A 57 0.91 12.58 -12.54
C GLU A 57 2.14 11.97 -11.86
N TRP A 58 2.68 12.67 -10.86
CA TRP A 58 3.88 12.24 -10.15
C TRP A 58 3.62 11.45 -8.87
N LEU A 59 2.35 11.20 -8.50
CA LEU A 59 2.00 10.54 -7.24
C LEU A 59 0.92 9.46 -7.40
N MET A 60 1.17 8.28 -6.84
CA MET A 60 0.16 7.24 -6.68
C MET A 60 -0.63 7.41 -5.37
N ALA A 61 -1.95 7.64 -5.46
CA ALA A 61 -2.80 7.90 -4.28
C ALA A 61 -2.85 6.76 -3.24
N SER A 62 -2.62 5.49 -3.64
CA SER A 62 -2.61 4.34 -2.72
C SER A 62 -1.39 4.27 -1.80
N LEU A 63 -0.39 5.15 -1.98
CA LEU A 63 0.84 5.17 -1.20
C LEU A 63 0.63 5.27 0.31
N GLY A 64 -0.42 5.97 0.76
CA GLY A 64 -0.71 6.07 2.20
C GLY A 64 -0.96 4.71 2.85
N ALA A 65 -1.73 3.84 2.18
CA ALA A 65 -2.01 2.50 2.68
C ALA A 65 -0.77 1.58 2.56
N SER A 66 0.03 1.72 1.50
CA SER A 66 1.33 1.05 1.39
C SER A 66 2.27 1.47 2.53
N ALA A 67 2.35 2.77 2.85
CA ALA A 67 3.17 3.28 3.94
C ALA A 67 2.71 2.76 5.30
N LEU A 68 1.41 2.67 5.54
CA LEU A 68 0.88 2.05 6.75
C LEU A 68 1.43 0.64 6.91
N LEU A 69 1.40 -0.19 5.87
CA LEU A 69 1.94 -1.56 5.94
C LEU A 69 3.46 -1.55 6.17
N VAL A 70 4.21 -0.76 5.40
CA VAL A 70 5.68 -0.73 5.47
C VAL A 70 6.18 -0.24 6.84
N PHE A 71 5.55 0.77 7.43
CA PHE A 71 6.03 1.38 8.67
C PHE A 71 5.35 0.86 9.94
N ALA A 72 4.06 0.49 9.88
CA ALA A 72 3.36 -0.05 11.04
C ALA A 72 3.44 -1.57 11.16
N LEU A 73 3.54 -2.28 10.03
CA LEU A 73 3.57 -3.75 9.97
C LEU A 73 4.73 -4.27 9.09
N PRO A 74 5.99 -3.85 9.31
CA PRO A 74 7.14 -4.22 8.47
C PRO A 74 7.40 -5.73 8.39
N GLY A 75 6.92 -6.50 9.37
CA GLY A 75 6.98 -7.97 9.41
C GLY A 75 5.97 -8.67 8.50
N SER A 76 4.99 -7.96 7.96
CA SER A 76 3.99 -8.56 7.09
C SER A 76 4.63 -9.02 5.76
N PRO A 77 4.31 -10.23 5.27
CA PRO A 77 4.64 -10.64 3.90
C PRO A 77 4.13 -9.65 2.85
N MET A 78 2.98 -9.02 3.12
CA MET A 78 2.35 -8.04 2.24
C MET A 78 3.07 -6.69 2.21
N ALA A 79 3.95 -6.45 3.18
CA ALA A 79 4.78 -5.25 3.25
C ALA A 79 6.18 -5.48 2.65
N GLN A 80 6.50 -6.69 2.16
CA GLN A 80 7.84 -6.97 1.60
C GLN A 80 8.04 -6.31 0.23
N PRO A 81 9.28 -6.02 -0.18
CA PRO A 81 9.59 -5.30 -1.41
C PRO A 81 8.90 -5.84 -2.66
N TRP A 82 8.90 -7.17 -2.84
CA TRP A 82 8.24 -7.79 -3.99
C TRP A 82 6.73 -7.55 -4.01
N ALA A 83 6.07 -7.68 -2.84
CA ALA A 83 4.63 -7.43 -2.74
C ALA A 83 4.29 -5.98 -3.09
N VAL A 84 4.99 -5.01 -2.51
CA VAL A 84 4.72 -3.58 -2.75
C VAL A 84 4.99 -3.21 -4.21
N ILE A 85 6.18 -3.51 -4.73
CA ILE A 85 6.61 -3.05 -6.06
C ILE A 85 5.84 -3.78 -7.16
N ALA A 86 5.86 -5.12 -7.16
CA ALA A 86 5.20 -5.89 -8.22
C ALA A 86 3.67 -5.82 -8.10
N GLY A 87 3.13 -5.85 -6.88
CA GLY A 87 1.69 -5.77 -6.66
C GLY A 87 1.08 -4.47 -7.19
N ASN A 88 1.66 -3.32 -6.84
CA ASN A 88 1.19 -2.01 -7.31
C ASN A 88 1.35 -1.87 -8.83
N THR A 89 2.52 -2.24 -9.37
CA THR A 89 2.80 -2.14 -10.81
C THR A 89 1.87 -3.02 -11.64
N LEU A 90 1.68 -4.28 -11.23
CA LEU A 90 0.75 -5.21 -11.88
C LEU A 90 -0.68 -4.68 -11.85
N SER A 91 -1.13 -4.21 -10.69
CA SER A 91 -2.49 -3.68 -10.54
C SER A 91 -2.73 -2.45 -11.40
N ALA A 92 -1.72 -1.59 -11.58
CA ALA A 92 -1.80 -0.48 -12.52
C ALA A 92 -1.95 -0.98 -13.96
N LEU A 93 -1.12 -1.93 -14.40
CA LEU A 93 -1.19 -2.50 -15.76
C LEU A 93 -2.56 -3.14 -16.04
N ILE A 94 -3.09 -3.89 -15.07
CA ILE A 94 -4.41 -4.53 -15.17
C ILE A 94 -5.52 -3.48 -15.20
N GLY A 95 -5.45 -2.47 -14.34
CA GLY A 95 -6.38 -1.34 -14.33
C GLY A 95 -6.42 -0.64 -15.69
N ILE A 96 -5.25 -0.35 -16.28
CA ILE A 96 -5.14 0.36 -17.56
C ILE A 96 -5.72 -0.51 -18.68
N SER A 97 -5.44 -1.81 -18.64
CA SER A 97 -5.99 -2.75 -19.62
C SER A 97 -7.51 -2.86 -19.51
N CYS A 98 -8.07 -2.91 -18.30
CA CYS A 98 -9.51 -2.92 -18.10
C CYS A 98 -10.17 -1.61 -18.55
N PHE A 99 -9.53 -0.46 -18.29
CA PHE A 99 -10.00 0.84 -18.77
C PHE A 99 -10.13 0.88 -20.30
N HIS A 100 -9.19 0.29 -21.05
CA HIS A 100 -9.26 0.23 -22.51
C HIS A 100 -10.28 -0.79 -23.04
N LEU A 101 -10.43 -1.93 -22.35
CA LEU A 101 -11.21 -3.06 -22.85
C LEU A 101 -12.68 -3.03 -22.44
N ILE A 102 -13.02 -2.30 -21.38
CA ILE A 102 -14.35 -2.33 -20.75
C ILE A 102 -14.88 -0.89 -20.67
N GLY A 103 -15.81 -0.55 -21.57
CA GLY A 103 -16.38 0.79 -21.62
C GLY A 103 -17.28 1.16 -20.45
N GLU A 104 -17.88 0.17 -19.78
CA GLU A 104 -18.80 0.37 -18.65
C GLU A 104 -18.06 0.38 -17.30
N PRO A 105 -17.95 1.53 -16.59
CA PRO A 105 -17.15 1.63 -15.36
C PRO A 105 -17.64 0.69 -14.24
N LEU A 106 -18.95 0.44 -14.16
CA LEU A 106 -19.54 -0.44 -13.16
C LEU A 106 -19.04 -1.89 -13.29
N LEU A 107 -18.65 -2.31 -14.49
CA LEU A 107 -18.01 -3.60 -14.75
C LEU A 107 -16.49 -3.50 -14.67
N ALA A 108 -15.90 -2.44 -15.25
CA ALA A 108 -14.45 -2.27 -15.31
C ALA A 108 -13.79 -2.25 -13.92
N LEU A 109 -14.40 -1.57 -12.95
CA LEU A 109 -13.87 -1.43 -11.58
C LEU A 109 -13.72 -2.79 -10.85
N PRO A 110 -14.79 -3.57 -10.63
CA PRO A 110 -14.67 -4.85 -9.93
C PRO A 110 -13.83 -5.85 -10.72
N ILE A 111 -13.88 -5.83 -12.06
CA ILE A 111 -13.06 -6.71 -12.91
C ILE A 111 -11.57 -6.39 -12.76
N ALA A 112 -11.20 -5.10 -12.79
CA ALA A 112 -9.82 -4.67 -12.59
C ALA A 112 -9.28 -5.09 -11.22
N ALA A 113 -10.06 -4.90 -10.16
CA ALA A 113 -9.67 -5.31 -8.81
C ALA A 113 -9.55 -6.84 -8.69
N ALA A 114 -10.52 -7.60 -9.21
CA ALA A 114 -10.50 -9.07 -9.15
C ALA A 114 -9.31 -9.66 -9.91
N PHE A 115 -9.03 -9.19 -11.13
CA PHE A 115 -7.87 -9.64 -11.88
C PHE A 115 -6.55 -9.20 -11.25
N SER A 116 -6.49 -8.01 -10.63
CA SER A 116 -5.32 -7.57 -9.87
C SER A 116 -5.03 -8.51 -8.70
N ILE A 117 -6.06 -8.88 -7.95
CA ILE A 117 -5.95 -9.85 -6.86
C ILE A 117 -5.49 -11.22 -7.38
N LEU A 118 -6.09 -11.72 -8.46
CA LEU A 118 -5.70 -12.98 -9.09
C LEU A 118 -4.23 -12.96 -9.54
N GLY A 119 -3.82 -11.90 -10.24
CA GLY A 119 -2.44 -11.72 -10.70
C GLY A 119 -1.45 -11.68 -9.53
N MET A 120 -1.80 -11.00 -8.44
CA MET A 120 -1.00 -10.98 -7.22
C MET A 120 -0.87 -12.35 -6.55
N PHE A 121 -1.93 -13.17 -6.57
CA PHE A 121 -1.85 -14.56 -6.10
C PHE A 121 -0.89 -15.39 -6.96
N ILE A 122 -0.99 -15.27 -8.29
CA ILE A 122 -0.13 -16.00 -9.24
C ILE A 122 1.34 -15.61 -9.05
N LEU A 123 1.62 -14.31 -8.96
CA LEU A 123 2.99 -13.77 -8.83
C LEU A 123 3.51 -13.73 -7.39
N ARG A 124 2.70 -14.18 -6.42
CA ARG A 124 3.03 -14.17 -4.98
C ARG A 124 3.44 -12.79 -4.47
N CYS A 125 2.79 -11.74 -4.98
CA CYS A 125 3.05 -10.34 -4.61
C CYS A 125 1.81 -9.67 -3.99
N LEU A 126 1.07 -10.40 -3.15
CA LEU A 126 -0.18 -9.93 -2.56
C LEU A 126 0.04 -8.68 -1.68
N HIS A 127 -0.39 -7.53 -2.18
CA HIS A 127 -0.31 -6.23 -1.52
C HIS A 127 -1.69 -5.56 -1.56
N PRO A 128 -2.47 -5.56 -0.45
CA PRO A 128 -3.85 -5.07 -0.45
C PRO A 128 -4.03 -3.64 -1.01
N PRO A 129 -3.13 -2.67 -0.72
CA PRO A 129 -3.21 -1.34 -1.33
C PRO A 129 -3.16 -1.35 -2.86
N ALA A 130 -2.57 -2.36 -3.48
CA ALA A 130 -2.47 -2.46 -4.93
C ALA A 130 -3.83 -2.68 -5.60
N ALA A 131 -4.77 -3.37 -4.96
CA ALA A 131 -6.12 -3.51 -5.52
C ALA A 131 -6.78 -2.13 -5.72
N ALA A 132 -6.56 -1.18 -4.80
CA ALA A 132 -7.04 0.19 -4.96
C ALA A 132 -6.36 0.92 -6.13
N VAL A 133 -5.11 0.61 -6.47
CA VAL A 133 -4.40 1.19 -7.64
C VAL A 133 -5.16 0.89 -8.93
N SER A 134 -5.64 -0.35 -9.11
CA SER A 134 -6.43 -0.71 -10.29
C SER A 134 -7.75 0.07 -10.38
N LEU A 135 -8.41 0.33 -9.25
CA LEU A 135 -9.62 1.14 -9.17
C LEU A 135 -9.33 2.62 -9.48
N ILE A 136 -8.25 3.16 -8.90
CA ILE A 136 -7.81 4.54 -9.13
C ILE A 136 -7.55 4.77 -10.61
N VAL A 137 -6.90 3.83 -11.29
CA VAL A 137 -6.64 3.93 -12.73
C VAL A 137 -7.93 4.03 -13.53
N VAL A 138 -8.90 3.17 -13.27
CA VAL A 138 -10.19 3.17 -13.99
C VAL A 138 -10.99 4.44 -13.66
N LEU A 139 -11.09 4.83 -12.37
CA LEU A 139 -11.80 6.04 -11.94
C LEU A 139 -11.14 7.33 -12.45
N GLY A 140 -9.81 7.34 -12.52
CA GLY A 140 -9.01 8.46 -12.97
C GLY A 140 -8.88 8.54 -14.50
N HIS A 141 -9.51 7.63 -15.24
CA HIS A 141 -9.42 7.55 -16.70
C HIS A 141 -7.96 7.49 -17.21
N ILE A 142 -7.10 6.78 -16.48
CA ILE A 142 -5.66 6.73 -16.77
C ILE A 142 -5.41 5.66 -17.83
N GLY A 143 -5.24 6.10 -19.08
CA GLY A 143 -5.03 5.21 -20.22
C GLY A 143 -3.56 4.90 -20.58
N ASN A 144 -2.60 5.65 -20.05
CA ASN A 144 -1.20 5.51 -20.47
C ASN A 144 -0.45 4.49 -19.60
N TYR A 145 0.03 3.40 -20.20
CA TYR A 145 0.84 2.36 -19.54
C TYR A 145 2.11 2.91 -18.85
N ARG A 146 2.62 4.08 -19.25
CA ARG A 146 3.68 4.81 -18.54
C ARG A 146 3.35 4.98 -17.05
N TYR A 147 2.07 5.18 -16.69
CA TYR A 147 1.63 5.37 -15.30
C TYR A 147 2.07 4.22 -14.38
N ALA A 148 2.10 2.99 -14.90
CA ALA A 148 2.55 1.82 -14.13
C ALA A 148 4.04 1.89 -13.79
N LEU A 149 4.87 2.49 -14.66
CA LEU A 149 6.29 2.70 -14.41
C LEU A 149 6.52 3.95 -13.56
N PHE A 150 5.98 5.09 -13.99
CA PHE A 150 5.99 6.34 -13.25
C PHE A 150 4.58 6.96 -13.28
N PRO A 151 3.95 7.14 -12.10
CA PRO A 151 4.60 7.18 -10.78
C PRO A 151 4.64 5.83 -10.04
N VAL A 152 3.80 4.85 -10.39
CA VAL A 152 3.48 3.70 -9.52
C VAL A 152 4.69 2.87 -9.06
N MET A 153 5.51 2.38 -9.99
CA MET A 153 6.67 1.54 -9.66
C MET A 153 7.75 2.36 -8.95
N VAL A 154 8.03 3.58 -9.43
CA VAL A 154 9.03 4.49 -8.83
C VAL A 154 8.66 4.83 -7.40
N ASP A 155 7.44 5.27 -7.16
CA ASP A 155 6.90 5.57 -5.83
C ASP A 155 7.00 4.38 -4.89
N SER A 156 6.67 3.17 -5.38
CA SER A 156 6.79 1.93 -4.60
C SER A 156 8.25 1.63 -4.23
N ILE A 157 9.19 1.82 -5.15
CA ILE A 157 10.62 1.65 -4.88
C ILE A 157 11.10 2.66 -3.84
N LEU A 158 10.77 3.94 -4.02
CA LEU A 158 11.15 5.00 -3.08
C LEU A 158 10.61 4.73 -1.68
N LEU A 159 9.37 4.26 -1.58
CA LEU A 159 8.75 3.90 -0.30
C LEU A 159 9.50 2.75 0.39
N ILE A 160 9.86 1.70 -0.35
CA ILE A 160 10.62 0.57 0.18
C ILE A 160 12.00 1.02 0.66
N LEU A 161 12.69 1.86 -0.11
CA LEU A 161 14.00 2.40 0.26
C LEU A 161 13.91 3.26 1.52
N ALA A 162 12.90 4.13 1.62
CA ALA A 162 12.65 4.95 2.80
C ALA A 162 12.29 4.08 4.03
N GLY A 163 11.47 3.05 3.83
CA GLY A 163 11.12 2.06 4.86
C GLY A 163 12.34 1.30 5.39
N ALA A 164 13.20 0.82 4.49
CA ALA A 164 14.45 0.14 4.86
C ALA A 164 15.41 1.06 5.60
N ALA A 165 15.61 2.29 5.11
CA ALA A 165 16.46 3.27 5.78
C ALA A 165 15.94 3.58 7.19
N TYR A 166 14.65 3.90 7.34
CA TYR A 166 14.05 4.23 8.62
C TYR A 166 14.08 3.04 9.61
N SER A 167 13.76 1.84 9.13
CA SER A 167 13.74 0.64 9.98
C SER A 167 15.16 0.33 10.50
N ASN A 168 16.18 0.40 9.63
CA ASN A 168 17.56 0.18 10.02
C ASN A 168 18.06 1.24 11.02
N LEU A 169 17.74 2.52 10.81
CA LEU A 169 18.07 3.61 11.75
C LEU A 169 17.38 3.45 13.12
N THR A 170 16.22 2.80 13.15
CA THR A 170 15.46 2.56 14.38
C THR A 170 15.68 1.16 14.97
N GLY A 171 16.70 0.45 14.51
CA GLY A 171 17.15 -0.83 15.07
C GLY A 171 16.25 -2.03 14.76
N LYS A 172 15.38 -1.94 13.75
CA LYS A 172 14.56 -3.08 13.29
C LYS A 172 14.97 -3.50 11.88
N PRO A 173 15.32 -4.77 11.64
CA PRO A 173 15.68 -5.20 10.31
C PRO A 173 14.47 -5.11 9.37
N TYR A 174 14.67 -4.51 8.20
CA TYR A 174 13.74 -4.55 7.08
C TYR A 174 14.55 -4.45 5.77
N PRO A 175 14.26 -5.26 4.74
CA PRO A 175 13.18 -6.26 4.67
C PRO A 175 13.38 -7.46 5.59
N ASN A 176 12.27 -8.06 6.01
CA ASN A 176 12.30 -9.18 6.96
C ASN A 176 12.55 -10.49 6.20
N ARG A 177 13.49 -11.30 6.69
CA ARG A 177 13.70 -12.66 6.18
C ARG A 177 12.61 -13.58 6.75
N PRO A 178 12.10 -14.54 5.96
CA PRO A 178 11.22 -15.56 6.52
C PRO A 178 11.95 -16.30 7.65
N HIS A 179 11.30 -16.44 8.80
CA HIS A 179 11.72 -17.40 9.81
C HIS A 179 11.21 -18.78 9.36
N TYR A 180 12.11 -19.64 8.89
CA TYR A 180 11.85 -21.06 8.62
C TYR A 180 12.07 -21.88 9.89
#